data_AF-A0A7J9L5I7-F1
#
_entry.id   AF-A0A7J9L5I7-F1
#
_cell.length_a   1.000
_cell.length_b   1.000
_cell.length_c   1.000
_cell.angle_alpha   90.00
_cell.angle_beta   90.00
_cell.angle_gamma   90.00
#
_symmetry.space_group_name_H-M   'P 1'
#
loop_
_entity.id
_entity.type
_entity.pdbx_description
1 polymer ?
#
loop_
_entity_poly.entity_id
_entity_poly.type
_entity_poly.pdbx_seq_one_letter_code
_entity_poly.pdbx_strand_id
1 'polypeptide(L)'
;MCCFLGSFSMLHYDLELKPVGMLEVKLIQARDLTNKDIIGKSDPYANNDLNPIWNEHYEFIIEDATTQHLVVRIYDDEGVQASEFIGCAQVLLSELEPGKVKDVWLNLVKDLEIQRDSKYRGQVHLELLYCPFGMENSFTNPFSSDFSMTSLERVLKNGANGTDDIENEKAVTHKKREIIIRGVLSVTVISAEDLPIVDLMGKADPYVVLTMKKSELKNKTRVVNDSLNPVWNQTFDFVVEDGLHDMLILEVWDHDTFGKDYMGRCILTLTRVILEGEYKDCLPLEGAKSGKLNINLKWMPQPIFRDS
;
A
#
# COMPACT_ATOMS: atom_id res chain seq x y z
N MET A 1 9.32 14.53 -15.65
CA MET A 1 8.96 13.79 -14.42
C MET A 1 8.68 12.39 -14.91
N CYS A 2 9.55 11.42 -14.63
CA CYS A 2 9.26 10.04 -15.00
C CYS A 2 8.15 9.57 -14.06
N CYS A 3 6.94 9.52 -14.58
CA CYS A 3 5.80 9.01 -13.86
C CYS A 3 5.70 7.53 -14.22
N PHE A 4 5.96 6.65 -13.27
CA PHE A 4 5.73 5.24 -13.54
C PHE A 4 4.24 4.94 -13.35
N LEU A 5 3.58 4.49 -14.41
CA LEU A 5 2.16 4.12 -14.37
C LEU A 5 2.03 2.60 -14.25
N GLY A 6 1.31 2.16 -13.21
CA GLY A 6 0.77 0.82 -13.14
C GLY A 6 -0.52 0.74 -13.95
N SER A 7 -0.59 -0.13 -14.95
CA SER A 7 -1.87 -0.50 -15.58
C SER A 7 -2.29 -1.90 -15.16
N PHE A 8 -3.60 -2.05 -14.94
CA PHE A 8 -4.22 -3.29 -14.50
C PHE A 8 -5.22 -3.75 -15.55
N SER A 9 -5.21 -5.05 -15.84
CA SER A 9 -6.20 -5.66 -16.73
C SER A 9 -6.58 -7.03 -16.19
N MET A 10 -7.88 -7.30 -16.12
CA MET A 10 -8.42 -8.64 -15.93
C MET A 10 -8.92 -9.11 -17.31
N LEU A 11 -8.56 -10.33 -17.72
CA LEU A 11 -8.97 -10.87 -19.02
C LEU A 11 -10.25 -11.70 -18.86
N HIS A 12 -11.27 -11.37 -19.65
CA HIS A 12 -12.57 -12.08 -19.71
C HIS A 12 -12.55 -13.14 -20.82
N TYR A 13 -13.22 -14.28 -20.57
CA TYR A 13 -13.70 -15.19 -21.61
C TYR A 13 -15.23 -15.10 -21.68
N ASP A 14 -15.77 -15.16 -22.90
CA ASP A 14 -17.08 -14.71 -23.39
C ASP A 14 -18.34 -15.42 -22.80
N LEU A 15 -18.53 -15.41 -21.48
CA LEU A 15 -19.74 -15.88 -20.79
C LEU A 15 -20.08 -14.90 -19.65
N GLU A 16 -21.33 -14.44 -19.56
CA GLU A 16 -21.81 -13.59 -18.45
C GLU A 16 -21.75 -14.34 -17.11
N LEU A 17 -20.60 -14.32 -16.46
CA LEU A 17 -20.39 -14.89 -15.13
C LEU A 17 -20.92 -13.92 -14.07
N LYS A 18 -21.60 -14.46 -13.07
CA LYS A 18 -22.06 -13.66 -11.94
C LYS A 18 -20.86 -13.23 -11.09
N PRO A 19 -20.81 -11.98 -10.59
CA PRO A 19 -19.81 -11.56 -9.62
C PRO A 19 -19.78 -12.48 -8.40
N VAL A 20 -18.61 -13.00 -8.06
CA VAL A 20 -18.36 -13.88 -6.91
C VAL A 20 -17.63 -13.17 -5.76
N GLY A 21 -17.05 -11.99 -6.00
CA GLY A 21 -16.39 -11.22 -4.94
C GLY A 21 -15.77 -9.92 -5.42
N MET A 22 -15.05 -9.27 -4.52
CA MET A 22 -14.28 -8.05 -4.76
C MET A 22 -12.82 -8.29 -4.40
N LEU A 23 -11.90 -7.79 -5.22
CA LEU A 23 -10.48 -7.77 -4.95
C LEU A 23 -10.05 -6.31 -4.74
N GLU A 24 -9.59 -6.02 -3.52
CA GLU A 24 -8.92 -4.77 -3.19
C GLU A 24 -7.43 -4.91 -3.50
N VAL A 25 -6.87 -3.97 -4.25
CA VAL A 25 -5.47 -3.96 -4.67
C VAL A 25 -4.85 -2.64 -4.27
N LYS A 26 -3.80 -2.69 -3.45
CA LYS A 26 -2.93 -1.54 -3.20
C LYS A 26 -1.61 -1.71 -3.93
N LEU A 27 -1.32 -0.78 -4.83
CA LEU A 27 -0.01 -0.61 -5.47
C LEU A 27 0.82 0.34 -4.61
N ILE A 28 1.72 -0.22 -3.81
CA ILE A 28 2.38 0.53 -2.74
C ILE A 28 3.59 1.28 -3.30
N GLN A 29 4.56 0.53 -3.82
CA GLN A 29 5.83 1.06 -4.29
C GLN A 29 6.50 0.11 -5.28
N ALA A 30 7.56 0.59 -5.93
CA ALA A 30 8.51 -0.25 -6.62
C ALA A 30 9.93 0.05 -6.16
N ARG A 31 10.86 -0.85 -6.48
CA ARG A 31 12.29 -0.64 -6.22
C ARG A 31 13.15 -1.20 -7.33
N ASP A 32 14.33 -0.61 -7.46
CA ASP A 32 15.35 -0.99 -8.44
C ASP A 32 14.81 -1.10 -9.87
N LEU A 33 13.86 -0.23 -10.24
CA LEU A 33 13.33 -0.20 -11.60
C LEU A 33 14.47 0.05 -12.59
N THR A 34 14.51 -0.68 -13.70
CA THR A 34 15.52 -0.43 -14.72
C THR A 34 15.10 0.71 -15.62
N ASN A 35 15.85 1.81 -15.62
CA ASN A 35 15.78 2.80 -16.70
C ASN A 35 16.54 2.25 -17.93
N LYS A 36 15.97 2.37 -19.13
CA LYS A 36 16.61 1.97 -20.39
C LYS A 36 17.63 2.98 -20.92
N ASP A 37 17.65 4.22 -20.43
CA ASP A 37 18.55 5.29 -20.87
C ASP A 37 20.03 5.10 -20.51
N ILE A 38 20.39 4.00 -19.84
CA ILE A 38 21.78 3.66 -19.49
C ILE A 38 22.55 3.07 -20.69
N ILE A 39 21.99 3.12 -21.91
CA ILE A 39 22.79 2.98 -23.15
C ILE A 39 22.67 4.27 -23.98
N GLY A 40 23.24 5.35 -23.46
CA GLY A 40 23.95 6.31 -24.30
C GLY A 40 23.31 7.68 -24.58
N LYS A 41 22.22 8.08 -23.92
CA LYS A 41 21.73 9.47 -23.99
C LYS A 41 21.08 9.90 -22.68
N SER A 42 21.87 10.39 -21.75
CA SER A 42 21.35 11.03 -20.54
C SER A 42 20.75 12.40 -20.90
N ASP A 43 19.44 12.57 -20.70
CA ASP A 43 18.83 13.90 -20.63
C ASP A 43 18.94 14.40 -19.17
N PRO A 44 19.70 15.46 -18.88
CA PRO A 44 20.08 15.85 -17.51
C PRO A 44 18.94 16.41 -16.64
N TYR A 45 17.69 16.40 -17.11
CA TYR A 45 16.54 17.02 -16.43
C TYR A 45 15.46 16.02 -15.97
N ALA A 46 15.59 14.72 -16.25
CA ALA A 46 14.63 13.71 -15.81
C ALA A 46 14.94 13.24 -14.37
N ASN A 47 14.01 13.52 -13.44
CA ASN A 47 14.05 12.96 -12.09
C ASN A 47 13.74 11.45 -12.17
N ASN A 48 14.79 10.63 -12.25
CA ASN A 48 14.74 9.18 -12.39
C ASN A 48 14.56 8.50 -11.03
N ASP A 49 13.37 8.60 -10.44
CA ASP A 49 13.08 7.87 -9.20
C ASP A 49 12.85 6.37 -9.50
N LEU A 50 13.91 5.56 -9.35
CA LEU A 50 13.83 4.11 -9.55
C LEU A 50 13.14 3.38 -8.39
N ASN A 51 12.70 4.10 -7.35
CA ASN A 51 12.06 3.55 -6.16
C ASN A 51 10.76 4.31 -5.81
N PRO A 52 9.82 4.44 -6.78
CA PRO A 52 8.63 5.27 -6.60
C PRO A 52 7.70 4.68 -5.54
N ILE A 53 7.05 5.54 -4.76
CA ILE A 53 6.02 5.17 -3.78
C ILE A 53 4.69 5.80 -4.21
N TRP A 54 3.76 4.97 -4.67
CA TRP A 54 2.44 5.40 -5.17
C TRP A 54 1.37 5.42 -4.07
N ASN A 55 1.17 4.29 -3.37
CA ASN A 55 0.04 4.06 -2.45
C ASN A 55 -1.34 4.18 -3.13
N GLU A 56 -1.48 3.65 -4.34
CA GLU A 56 -2.71 3.73 -5.12
C GLU A 56 -3.63 2.53 -4.83
N HIS A 57 -4.94 2.77 -4.81
CA HIS A 57 -5.95 1.78 -4.48
C HIS A 57 -6.89 1.50 -5.65
N TYR A 58 -7.11 0.22 -5.95
CA TYR A 58 -7.97 -0.25 -7.03
C TYR A 58 -8.90 -1.36 -6.54
N GLU A 59 -10.14 -1.31 -7.02
CA GLU A 59 -11.18 -2.31 -6.73
C GLU A 59 -11.50 -3.06 -8.02
N PHE A 60 -11.52 -4.39 -7.95
CA PHE A 60 -11.94 -5.24 -9.07
C PHE A 60 -13.06 -6.17 -8.67
N ILE A 61 -14.06 -6.29 -9.54
CA ILE A 61 -15.10 -7.31 -9.41
C ILE A 61 -14.51 -8.63 -9.92
N ILE A 62 -14.62 -9.68 -9.10
CA ILE A 62 -14.16 -11.03 -9.42
C ILE A 62 -15.36 -11.85 -9.87
N GLU A 63 -15.22 -12.55 -10.98
CA GLU A 63 -16.24 -13.43 -11.57
C GLU A 63 -15.86 -14.91 -11.44
N ASP A 64 -14.57 -15.21 -11.48
CA ASP A 64 -14.02 -16.55 -11.27
C ASP A 64 -12.63 -16.49 -10.63
N ALA A 65 -12.59 -16.61 -9.30
CA ALA A 65 -11.34 -16.61 -8.54
C ALA A 65 -10.42 -17.80 -8.85
N THR A 66 -10.92 -18.85 -9.50
CA THR A 66 -10.11 -20.05 -9.79
C THR A 66 -9.24 -19.89 -11.03
N THR A 67 -9.66 -19.05 -11.99
CA THR A 67 -8.98 -18.86 -13.27
C THR A 67 -8.46 -17.43 -13.49
N GLN A 68 -9.10 -16.44 -12.86
CA GLN A 68 -8.69 -15.05 -13.00
C GLN A 68 -7.34 -14.79 -12.33
N HIS A 69 -6.62 -13.83 -12.88
CA HIS A 69 -5.33 -13.39 -12.38
C HIS A 69 -5.22 -11.88 -12.49
N LEU A 70 -4.46 -11.29 -11.58
CA LEU A 70 -4.09 -9.89 -11.60
C LEU A 70 -2.79 -9.74 -12.39
N VAL A 71 -2.77 -8.85 -13.37
CA VAL A 71 -1.54 -8.43 -14.05
C VAL A 71 -1.25 -6.99 -13.70
N VAL A 72 -0.02 -6.73 -13.25
CA VAL A 72 0.52 -5.39 -13.06
C VAL A 72 1.53 -5.13 -14.17
N ARG A 73 1.34 -4.06 -14.93
CA ARG A 73 2.29 -3.60 -15.95
C ARG A 73 2.84 -2.24 -15.54
N ILE A 74 4.16 -2.11 -15.53
CA ILE A 74 4.85 -0.86 -15.19
C ILE A 74 5.42 -0.25 -16.47
N TYR A 75 5.12 1.04 -16.67
CA TYR A 75 5.60 1.84 -17.78
C TYR A 75 6.35 3.05 -17.25
N ASP A 76 7.39 3.48 -17.96
CA ASP A 76 8.04 4.78 -17.82
C ASP A 76 7.26 5.79 -18.65
N ASP A 77 6.52 6.69 -18.01
CA ASP A 77 5.79 7.77 -18.69
C ASP A 77 6.50 9.10 -18.46
N GLU A 78 7.19 9.58 -19.49
CA GLU A 78 7.82 10.91 -19.50
C GLU A 78 6.83 12.03 -19.87
N GLY A 79 5.56 11.71 -20.15
CA GLY A 79 4.47 12.65 -20.45
C GLY A 79 4.51 13.29 -21.83
N VAL A 80 5.64 13.24 -22.54
CA VAL A 80 5.83 13.84 -23.88
C VAL A 80 5.93 12.77 -24.97
N GLN A 81 6.50 11.61 -24.66
CA GLN A 81 6.65 10.49 -25.58
C GLN A 81 5.68 9.36 -25.21
N ALA A 82 5.54 8.37 -26.10
CA ALA A 82 4.79 7.16 -25.78
C ALA A 82 5.44 6.45 -24.59
N SER A 83 4.63 6.15 -23.57
CA SER A 83 5.08 5.47 -22.35
C SER A 83 5.86 4.20 -22.68
N GLU A 84 7.05 4.03 -22.13
CA GLU A 84 7.91 2.88 -22.39
C GLU A 84 7.64 1.74 -21.41
N PHE A 85 7.40 0.53 -21.91
CA PHE A 85 7.17 -0.63 -21.06
C PHE A 85 8.46 -1.11 -20.38
N ILE A 86 8.43 -1.21 -19.04
CA ILE A 86 9.56 -1.67 -18.21
C ILE A 86 9.44 -3.17 -17.95
N GLY A 87 8.28 -3.60 -17.50
CA GLY A 87 8.03 -4.98 -17.12
C GLY A 87 6.64 -5.19 -16.52
N CYS A 88 6.32 -6.45 -16.27
CA CYS A 88 5.06 -6.87 -15.68
C CYS A 88 5.24 -7.96 -14.64
N ALA A 89 4.23 -8.13 -13.80
CA ALA A 89 4.12 -9.20 -12.83
C ALA A 89 2.69 -9.73 -12.80
N GLN A 90 2.51 -10.97 -12.34
CA GLN A 90 1.22 -11.63 -12.27
C GLN A 90 1.00 -12.24 -10.88
N VAL A 91 -0.25 -12.20 -10.40
CA VAL A 91 -0.71 -12.93 -9.23
C VAL A 91 -1.96 -13.72 -9.59
N LEU A 92 -1.95 -15.02 -9.32
CA LEU A 92 -3.14 -15.87 -9.47
C LEU A 92 -4.10 -15.62 -8.31
N LEU A 93 -5.39 -15.42 -8.60
CA LEU A 93 -6.38 -15.18 -7.53
C LEU A 93 -6.63 -16.44 -6.69
N SER A 94 -6.39 -17.63 -7.25
CA SER A 94 -6.47 -18.91 -6.56
C SER A 94 -5.42 -19.07 -5.45
N GLU A 95 -4.38 -18.24 -5.43
CA GLU A 95 -3.38 -18.20 -4.36
C GLU A 95 -3.72 -17.20 -3.24
N LEU A 96 -4.89 -16.55 -3.31
CA LEU A 96 -5.34 -15.62 -2.28
C LEU A 96 -6.21 -16.34 -1.25
N GLU A 97 -5.91 -16.12 0.02
CA GLU A 97 -6.78 -16.54 1.12
C GLU A 97 -7.89 -15.48 1.31
N PRO A 98 -9.19 -15.85 1.22
CA PRO A 98 -10.29 -14.92 1.45
C PRO A 98 -10.20 -14.21 2.80
N GLY A 99 -10.38 -12.89 2.81
CA GLY A 99 -10.40 -12.07 4.02
C GLY A 99 -9.02 -11.78 4.63
N LYS A 100 -7.93 -12.31 4.06
CA LYS A 100 -6.57 -12.11 4.56
C LYS A 100 -5.74 -11.29 3.58
N VAL A 101 -4.97 -10.35 4.12
CA VAL A 101 -4.10 -9.48 3.32
C VAL A 101 -2.84 -10.24 2.88
N LYS A 102 -2.69 -10.46 1.57
CA LYS A 102 -1.44 -10.91 0.95
C LYS A 102 -0.58 -9.69 0.65
N ASP A 103 0.52 -9.55 1.38
CA ASP A 103 1.57 -8.55 1.15
C ASP A 103 2.73 -9.24 0.40
N VAL A 104 3.07 -8.74 -0.79
CA VAL A 104 4.02 -9.42 -1.68
C VAL A 104 4.88 -8.46 -2.51
N TRP A 105 6.17 -8.78 -2.58
CA TRP A 105 7.10 -8.23 -3.58
C TRP A 105 7.20 -9.17 -4.78
N LEU A 106 6.97 -8.64 -5.98
CA LEU A 106 7.02 -9.39 -7.24
C LEU A 106 8.16 -8.90 -8.12
N ASN A 107 8.96 -9.81 -8.65
CA ASN A 107 9.95 -9.50 -9.68
C ASN A 107 9.26 -9.14 -10.99
N LEU A 108 9.68 -8.04 -11.61
CA LEU A 108 9.19 -7.66 -12.93
C LEU A 108 9.88 -8.49 -14.02
N VAL A 109 9.09 -9.03 -14.93
CA VAL A 109 9.55 -9.75 -16.13
C VAL A 109 9.20 -8.97 -17.39
N LYS A 110 9.86 -9.28 -18.50
CA LYS A 110 9.56 -8.66 -19.79
C LYS A 110 8.24 -9.16 -20.39
N ASP A 111 7.96 -10.44 -20.21
CA ASP A 111 6.83 -11.13 -20.83
C ASP A 111 6.43 -12.29 -19.90
N LEU A 112 5.14 -12.45 -19.65
CA LEU A 112 4.62 -13.49 -18.76
C LEU A 112 4.63 -14.88 -19.42
N GLU A 113 4.54 -14.94 -20.75
CA GLU A 113 4.49 -16.18 -21.52
C GLU A 113 5.90 -16.62 -21.95
N ILE A 114 6.75 -15.66 -22.35
CA ILE A 114 8.07 -15.93 -22.93
C ILE A 114 9.20 -15.38 -22.04
N GLN A 115 9.61 -16.17 -21.06
CA GLN A 115 10.72 -15.83 -20.15
C GLN A 115 12.09 -16.23 -20.71
N ARG A 116 12.44 -15.76 -21.93
CA ARG A 116 13.80 -15.95 -22.49
C ARG A 116 14.82 -14.95 -21.95
N ASP A 117 14.34 -13.85 -21.37
CA ASP A 117 15.13 -12.74 -20.86
C ASP A 117 15.24 -12.85 -19.33
N SER A 118 16.46 -13.02 -18.82
CA SER A 118 16.76 -13.08 -17.38
C SER A 118 17.18 -11.73 -16.80
N LYS A 119 17.03 -10.63 -17.55
CA LYS A 119 17.37 -9.29 -17.08
C LYS A 119 16.46 -8.92 -15.90
N TYR A 120 17.07 -8.58 -14.77
CA TYR A 120 16.38 -7.99 -13.63
C TYR A 120 15.83 -6.61 -14.01
N ARG A 121 14.56 -6.34 -13.70
CA ARG A 121 13.82 -5.12 -14.09
C ARG A 121 13.28 -4.33 -12.88
N GLY A 122 13.69 -4.73 -11.68
CA GLY A 122 13.14 -4.23 -10.43
C GLY A 122 12.00 -5.10 -9.90
N GLN A 123 11.41 -4.62 -8.81
CA GLN A 123 10.33 -5.28 -8.11
C GLN A 123 9.20 -4.31 -7.82
N VAL A 124 7.97 -4.84 -7.75
CA VAL A 124 6.77 -4.10 -7.36
C VAL A 124 6.20 -4.69 -6.08
N HIS A 125 5.74 -3.83 -5.18
CA HIS A 125 5.15 -4.17 -3.89
C HIS A 125 3.64 -3.98 -3.93
N LEU A 126 2.90 -5.05 -3.61
CA LEU A 126 1.45 -5.08 -3.61
C LEU A 126 0.91 -5.57 -2.27
N GLU A 127 -0.22 -5.01 -1.87
CA GLU A 127 -1.14 -5.63 -0.93
C GLU A 127 -2.43 -6.02 -1.64
N LEU A 128 -2.90 -7.24 -1.40
CA LEU A 128 -4.10 -7.81 -2.01
C LEU A 128 -5.04 -8.34 -0.94
N LEU A 129 -6.32 -8.01 -1.04
CA LEU A 129 -7.37 -8.53 -0.16
C LEU A 129 -8.55 -9.00 -1.01
N TYR A 130 -8.80 -10.31 -1.02
CA TYR A 130 -9.94 -10.89 -1.72
C TYR A 130 -11.13 -11.09 -0.77
N CYS A 131 -12.28 -10.54 -1.15
CA CYS A 131 -13.52 -10.55 -0.40
C CYS A 131 -14.65 -11.20 -1.22
N PRO A 132 -14.87 -12.52 -1.14
CA PRO A 132 -16.01 -13.20 -1.75
C PRO A 132 -17.36 -12.69 -1.24
N PHE A 133 -18.32 -12.59 -2.16
CA PHE A 133 -19.70 -12.24 -1.83
C PHE A 133 -20.42 -13.41 -1.14
N GLY A 134 -21.33 -13.09 -0.23
CA GLY A 134 -22.08 -14.10 0.55
C GLY A 134 -21.33 -14.69 1.75
N MET A 135 -20.12 -14.22 2.05
CA MET A 135 -19.34 -14.63 3.23
C MET A 135 -19.34 -13.60 4.38
N GLU A 136 -20.32 -12.69 4.44
CA GLU A 136 -20.35 -11.57 5.42
C GLU A 136 -20.23 -12.00 6.89
N ASN A 137 -20.62 -13.24 7.22
CA ASN A 137 -20.51 -13.78 8.57
C ASN A 137 -19.09 -14.22 8.97
N SER A 138 -18.13 -14.29 8.02
CA SER A 138 -16.78 -14.84 8.24
C SER A 138 -15.71 -13.75 8.38
N PHE A 139 -15.84 -12.66 7.64
CA PHE A 139 -14.99 -11.47 7.73
C PHE A 139 -15.69 -10.30 7.05
N THR A 140 -15.45 -9.09 7.53
CA THR A 140 -16.05 -7.86 7.01
C THR A 140 -15.01 -7.06 6.23
N ASN A 141 -15.30 -6.65 4.99
CA ASN A 141 -14.45 -5.72 4.25
C ASN A 141 -14.63 -4.30 4.79
N PRO A 142 -13.66 -3.71 5.51
CA PRO A 142 -13.77 -2.37 6.08
C PRO A 142 -13.69 -1.27 5.02
N PHE A 143 -13.28 -1.62 3.79
CA PHE A 143 -13.19 -0.73 2.64
C PHE A 143 -14.46 -0.74 1.78
N SER A 144 -15.46 -1.59 2.09
CA SER A 144 -16.71 -1.60 1.32
C SER A 144 -17.53 -0.33 1.53
N SER A 145 -18.00 0.26 0.42
CA SER A 145 -18.86 1.46 0.42
C SER A 145 -20.17 1.30 1.21
N ASP A 146 -20.66 0.08 1.41
CA ASP A 146 -21.89 -0.18 2.17
C ASP A 146 -21.71 -0.08 3.70
N PHE A 147 -20.47 -0.01 4.20
CA PHE A 147 -20.19 0.10 5.63
C PHE A 147 -20.22 1.55 6.15
N SER A 148 -20.05 2.56 5.28
CA SER A 148 -20.16 3.97 5.69
C SER A 148 -21.61 4.43 5.93
N MET A 149 -22.59 3.58 5.59
CA MET A 149 -23.99 3.89 5.80
C MET A 149 -24.38 3.83 7.27
N THR A 150 -24.90 4.95 7.78
CA THR A 150 -25.58 4.98 9.08
C THR A 150 -26.73 3.97 9.09
N SER A 151 -27.15 3.51 10.27
CA SER A 151 -28.33 2.63 10.42
C SER A 151 -29.58 3.17 9.70
N LEU A 152 -29.68 4.49 9.52
CA LEU A 152 -30.76 5.16 8.79
C LEU A 152 -30.62 5.00 7.26
N GLU A 153 -29.42 5.16 6.72
CA GLU A 153 -29.14 5.00 5.28
C GLU A 153 -29.37 3.55 4.81
N ARG A 154 -29.05 2.58 5.67
CA ARG A 154 -29.32 1.16 5.43
C ARG A 154 -30.83 0.86 5.33
N VAL A 155 -31.65 1.56 6.13
CA VAL A 155 -33.12 1.45 6.07
C VAL A 155 -33.70 2.14 4.83
N LEU A 156 -33.17 3.30 4.44
CA LEU A 156 -33.62 4.03 3.26
C LEU A 156 -33.34 3.27 1.96
N LYS A 157 -32.19 2.60 1.85
CA LYS A 157 -31.82 1.77 0.68
C LYS A 157 -32.68 0.51 0.57
N ASN A 158 -33.02 -0.11 1.70
CA ASN A 158 -33.91 -1.28 1.74
C ASN A 158 -35.39 -0.94 1.52
N GLY A 159 -35.78 0.32 1.78
CA GLY A 159 -37.15 0.82 1.56
C GLY A 159 -37.46 1.23 0.11
N ALA A 160 -36.46 1.34 -0.77
CA ALA A 160 -36.61 1.80 -2.16
C ALA A 160 -36.89 0.68 -3.18
N ASN A 161 -37.06 -0.58 -2.75
CA ASN A 161 -37.43 -1.69 -3.63
C ASN A 161 -38.96 -1.85 -3.74
N GLY A 162 -39.65 -0.78 -4.13
CA GLY A 162 -41.09 -0.78 -4.33
C GLY A 162 -41.55 0.30 -5.31
N THR A 163 -41.89 -0.16 -6.53
CA THR A 163 -42.71 0.45 -7.60
C THR A 163 -42.15 1.64 -8.39
N ASP A 164 -41.84 1.34 -9.66
CA ASP A 164 -41.97 2.07 -10.93
C ASP A 164 -42.12 3.60 -10.89
N ASP A 165 -41.17 4.29 -11.54
CA ASP A 165 -41.49 5.32 -12.53
C ASP A 165 -40.31 5.53 -13.51
N ILE A 166 -40.67 5.52 -14.79
CA ILE A 166 -39.82 5.68 -15.98
C ILE A 166 -39.56 7.20 -16.19
N GLU A 167 -38.41 7.52 -16.81
CA GLU A 167 -37.91 8.84 -17.23
C GLU A 167 -37.02 9.63 -16.24
N ASN A 168 -35.72 9.31 -16.21
CA ASN A 168 -34.68 10.34 -16.36
C ASN A 168 -33.30 9.73 -16.67
N GLU A 169 -33.12 9.26 -17.92
CA GLU A 169 -31.78 9.12 -18.48
C GLU A 169 -31.23 10.53 -18.78
N LYS A 170 -30.47 11.10 -17.84
CA LYS A 170 -29.37 12.05 -18.10
C LYS A 170 -28.65 12.43 -16.82
N ALA A 171 -27.35 12.14 -16.80
CA ALA A 171 -26.33 12.74 -15.94
C ALA A 171 -26.49 12.51 -14.42
N VAL A 172 -26.36 11.25 -13.98
CA VAL A 172 -25.76 11.00 -12.66
C VAL A 172 -24.29 10.68 -12.91
N THR A 173 -23.45 11.72 -12.90
CA THR A 173 -22.03 11.55 -12.67
C THR A 173 -21.86 10.72 -11.40
N HIS A 174 -21.32 9.51 -11.53
CA HIS A 174 -20.89 8.69 -10.40
C HIS A 174 -19.83 9.47 -9.61
N LYS A 175 -20.26 10.33 -8.68
CA LYS A 175 -19.43 10.72 -7.55
C LYS A 175 -19.21 9.44 -6.76
N LYS A 176 -18.11 8.73 -7.06
CA LYS A 176 -17.57 7.64 -6.24
C LYS A 176 -17.58 8.17 -4.81
N ARG A 177 -18.43 7.61 -3.95
CA ARG A 177 -18.47 8.01 -2.54
C ARG A 177 -17.12 7.62 -1.97
N GLU A 178 -16.26 8.59 -1.68
CA GLU A 178 -14.98 8.34 -1.04
C GLU A 178 -15.25 7.64 0.29
N ILE A 179 -14.79 6.40 0.42
CA ILE A 179 -14.78 5.67 1.69
C ILE A 179 -13.76 6.39 2.57
N ILE A 180 -14.23 7.00 3.65
CA ILE A 180 -13.38 7.72 4.59
C ILE A 180 -13.25 6.85 5.84
N ILE A 181 -12.13 6.13 5.96
CA ILE A 181 -11.81 5.37 7.16
C ILE A 181 -11.07 6.28 8.13
N ARG A 182 -11.75 6.68 9.21
CA ARG A 182 -11.19 7.56 10.24
C ARG A 182 -10.93 6.82 11.54
N GLY A 183 -9.86 7.21 12.20
CA GLY A 183 -9.49 6.62 13.48
C GLY A 183 -8.21 7.18 14.04
N VAL A 184 -7.81 6.64 15.18
CA VAL A 184 -6.51 6.89 15.79
C VAL A 184 -5.63 5.67 15.56
N LEU A 185 -4.49 5.92 14.93
CA LEU A 185 -3.41 4.95 14.81
C LEU A 185 -2.43 5.16 15.96
N SER A 186 -2.33 4.17 16.84
CA SER A 186 -1.31 4.12 17.88
C SER A 186 -0.13 3.28 17.40
N VAL A 187 1.06 3.89 17.34
CA VAL A 187 2.29 3.27 16.83
C VAL A 187 3.29 3.13 17.97
N THR A 188 3.54 1.91 18.41
CA THR A 188 4.62 1.60 19.34
C THR A 188 5.87 1.16 18.57
N VAL A 189 6.92 1.97 18.63
CA VAL A 189 8.27 1.59 18.18
C VAL A 189 8.95 0.84 19.33
N ILE A 190 9.14 -0.46 19.18
CA ILE A 190 9.61 -1.36 20.25
C ILE A 190 11.13 -1.34 20.30
N SER A 191 11.77 -1.86 19.25
CA SER A 191 13.23 -2.03 19.17
C SER A 191 13.67 -2.16 17.72
N ALA A 192 14.98 -2.09 17.48
CA ALA A 192 15.58 -2.57 16.24
C ALA A 192 16.65 -3.63 16.54
N GLU A 193 16.98 -4.42 15.53
CA GLU A 193 17.94 -5.52 15.60
C GLU A 193 18.90 -5.44 14.42
N ASP A 194 20.19 -5.71 14.65
CA ASP A 194 21.25 -5.80 13.63
C ASP A 194 21.33 -4.58 12.70
N LEU A 195 21.15 -3.37 13.25
CA LEU A 195 21.26 -2.13 12.47
C LEU A 195 22.60 -2.03 11.72
N PRO A 196 22.63 -1.41 10.53
CA PRO A 196 23.85 -1.30 9.75
C PRO A 196 24.87 -0.41 10.47
N ILE A 197 26.14 -0.82 10.43
CA ILE A 197 27.24 0.05 10.87
C ILE A 197 27.44 1.10 9.77
N VAL A 198 26.89 2.29 9.99
CA VAL A 198 27.10 3.45 9.12
C VAL A 198 28.41 4.17 9.46
N ASP A 199 28.83 4.06 10.73
CA ASP A 199 30.03 4.71 11.25
C ASP A 199 31.27 3.80 11.27
N LEU A 200 32.32 4.19 10.54
CA LEU A 200 33.62 3.47 10.53
C LEU A 200 34.47 3.73 11.80
N MET A 201 34.17 4.78 12.56
CA MET A 201 34.95 5.26 13.72
C MET A 201 34.09 5.64 14.94
N GLY A 202 32.81 5.24 14.96
CA GLY A 202 31.83 5.65 15.97
C GLY A 202 30.90 4.53 16.40
N LYS A 203 30.08 4.83 17.40
CA LYS A 203 29.09 3.94 18.01
C LYS A 203 27.72 4.51 17.61
N ALA A 204 26.86 3.71 16.99
CA ALA A 204 25.59 4.21 16.48
C ALA A 204 24.66 4.67 17.62
N ASP A 205 24.08 5.85 17.45
CA ASP A 205 23.11 6.51 18.31
C ASP A 205 21.73 6.59 17.61
N PRO A 206 21.04 5.45 17.38
CA PRO A 206 19.86 5.43 16.53
C PRO A 206 18.59 6.03 17.15
N TYR A 207 17.76 6.60 16.28
CA TYR A 207 16.38 7.00 16.56
C TYR A 207 15.49 6.77 15.33
N VAL A 208 14.18 6.74 15.54
CA VAL A 208 13.19 6.52 14.47
C VAL A 208 12.36 7.78 14.26
N VAL A 209 12.23 8.20 13.01
CA VAL A 209 11.29 9.23 12.56
C VAL A 209 10.06 8.54 11.98
N LEU A 210 8.90 8.85 12.53
CA LEU A 210 7.60 8.35 12.08
C LEU A 210 6.92 9.44 11.26
N THR A 211 6.50 9.13 10.04
CA THR A 211 5.80 10.07 9.16
C THR A 211 4.50 9.44 8.65
N MET A 212 3.37 10.11 8.83
CA MET A 212 2.14 9.81 8.10
C MET A 212 2.21 10.50 6.73
N LYS A 213 2.29 9.73 5.63
CA LYS A 213 2.60 10.29 4.31
C LYS A 213 1.55 11.28 3.81
N LYS A 214 0.25 11.02 4.04
CA LYS A 214 -0.81 11.89 3.50
C LYS A 214 -0.91 13.21 4.26
N SER A 215 -0.78 13.17 5.58
CA SER A 215 -0.91 14.36 6.44
C SER A 215 0.42 15.07 6.73
N GLU A 216 1.54 14.46 6.36
CA GLU A 216 2.91 14.90 6.68
C GLU A 216 3.17 15.09 8.18
N LEU A 217 2.33 14.49 9.04
CA LEU A 217 2.53 14.50 10.49
C LEU A 217 3.76 13.68 10.86
N LYS A 218 4.67 14.28 11.64
CA LYS A 218 5.95 13.68 12.02
C LYS A 218 6.13 13.62 13.51
N ASN A 219 6.61 12.48 13.99
CA ASN A 219 7.10 12.27 15.36
C ASN A 219 8.47 11.60 15.33
N LYS A 220 9.19 11.65 16.44
CA LYS A 220 10.48 10.96 16.57
C LYS A 220 10.63 10.31 17.93
N THR A 221 11.33 9.18 17.97
CA THR A 221 11.72 8.55 19.23
C THR A 221 12.82 9.35 19.92
N ARG A 222 13.09 9.00 21.18
CA ARG A 222 14.38 9.33 21.79
C ARG A 222 15.54 8.68 21.00
N VAL A 223 16.71 9.28 21.11
CA VAL A 223 17.98 8.67 20.71
C VAL A 223 18.37 7.62 21.74
N VAL A 224 18.83 6.46 21.28
CA VAL A 224 19.44 5.43 22.13
C VAL A 224 20.91 5.37 21.78
N ASN A 225 21.78 5.69 22.72
CA ASN A 225 23.19 5.83 22.42
C ASN A 225 23.89 4.46 22.34
N ASP A 226 24.89 4.35 21.47
CA ASP A 226 25.82 3.23 21.37
C ASP A 226 25.13 1.85 21.28
N SER A 227 24.21 1.70 20.34
CA SER A 227 23.51 0.43 20.16
C SER A 227 23.05 0.20 18.73
N LEU A 228 23.46 -0.94 18.16
CA LEU A 228 22.88 -1.49 16.94
C LEU A 228 21.61 -2.33 17.20
N ASN A 229 21.24 -2.50 18.47
CA ASN A 229 20.04 -3.21 18.92
C ASN A 229 19.24 -2.35 19.91
N PRO A 230 18.84 -1.12 19.53
CA PRO A 230 18.21 -0.18 20.44
C PRO A 230 16.81 -0.63 20.85
N VAL A 231 16.41 -0.25 22.07
CA VAL A 231 15.05 -0.48 22.58
C VAL A 231 14.44 0.87 22.96
N TRP A 232 13.40 1.27 22.23
CA TRP A 232 12.69 2.53 22.46
C TRP A 232 11.45 2.33 23.33
N ASN A 233 10.60 1.34 23.02
CA ASN A 233 9.30 1.15 23.65
C ASN A 233 8.52 2.48 23.77
N GLN A 234 8.44 3.25 22.68
CA GLN A 234 7.75 4.54 22.64
C GLN A 234 6.52 4.45 21.77
N THR A 235 5.41 5.00 22.26
CA THR A 235 4.13 4.99 21.55
C THR A 235 3.74 6.40 21.12
N PHE A 236 3.25 6.51 19.89
CA PHE A 236 2.79 7.75 19.27
C PHE A 236 1.40 7.56 18.70
N ASP A 237 0.52 8.52 18.92
CA ASP A 237 -0.85 8.47 18.39
C ASP A 237 -1.00 9.47 17.24
N PHE A 238 -1.59 9.02 16.14
CA PHE A 238 -1.89 9.82 14.96
C PHE A 238 -3.39 9.78 14.68
N VAL A 239 -4.00 10.95 14.49
CA VAL A 239 -5.36 11.05 13.95
C VAL A 239 -5.27 10.85 12.44
N VAL A 240 -5.97 9.83 11.94
CA VAL A 240 -5.98 9.46 10.53
C VAL A 240 -7.36 9.76 9.95
N GLU A 241 -7.38 10.65 8.95
CA GLU A 241 -8.60 11.11 8.29
C GLU A 241 -9.03 10.23 7.12
N ASP A 242 -8.10 9.46 6.55
CA ASP A 242 -8.35 8.55 5.43
C ASP A 242 -7.34 7.39 5.46
N GLY A 243 -7.64 6.38 6.28
CA GLY A 243 -6.76 5.24 6.48
C GLY A 243 -6.65 4.30 5.28
N LEU A 244 -7.54 4.42 4.29
CA LEU A 244 -7.42 3.66 3.05
C LEU A 244 -6.24 4.16 2.20
N HIS A 245 -6.07 5.48 2.12
CA HIS A 245 -5.05 6.12 1.26
C HIS A 245 -3.87 6.73 2.03
N ASP A 246 -3.83 6.59 3.35
CA ASP A 246 -2.66 6.98 4.16
C ASP A 246 -1.68 5.81 4.32
N MET A 247 -0.43 6.12 4.66
CA MET A 247 0.59 5.14 4.97
C MET A 247 1.58 5.69 6.00
N LEU A 248 2.13 4.80 6.80
CA LEU A 248 3.14 5.09 7.81
C LEU A 248 4.53 4.79 7.24
N ILE A 249 5.41 5.77 7.30
CA ILE A 249 6.83 5.64 6.96
C ILE A 249 7.63 5.75 8.24
N LEU A 250 8.47 4.75 8.51
CA LEU A 250 9.37 4.69 9.65
C LEU A 250 10.80 4.74 9.14
N GLU A 251 11.53 5.81 9.41
CA GLU A 251 12.92 5.97 8.99
C GLU A 251 13.84 5.87 10.20
N VAL A 252 14.85 5.01 10.13
CA VAL A 252 15.88 4.88 11.16
C VAL A 252 17.05 5.79 10.79
N TRP A 253 17.50 6.58 11.75
CA TRP A 253 18.59 7.53 11.60
C TRP A 253 19.58 7.35 12.73
N ASP A 254 20.86 7.52 12.42
CA ASP A 254 21.94 7.67 13.38
C ASP A 254 22.08 9.16 13.75
N HIS A 255 22.25 9.47 15.04
CA HIS A 255 22.43 10.85 15.50
C HIS A 255 23.89 11.15 15.81
N ASP A 256 24.52 11.96 14.97
CA ASP A 256 25.93 12.32 15.13
C ASP A 256 26.15 13.79 15.47
N THR A 257 27.32 14.06 16.03
CA THR A 257 27.75 15.42 16.38
C THR A 257 27.78 16.36 15.17
N PHE A 258 28.00 15.83 13.96
CA PHE A 258 28.13 16.60 12.72
C PHE A 258 27.00 16.37 11.71
N GLY A 259 25.97 15.59 12.06
CA GLY A 259 24.93 15.25 11.11
C GLY A 259 23.99 14.16 11.60
N LYS A 260 23.29 13.55 10.65
CA LYS A 260 22.51 12.35 10.87
C LYS A 260 22.66 11.45 9.66
N ASP A 261 22.91 10.18 9.90
CA ASP A 261 23.09 9.20 8.83
C ASP A 261 21.85 8.33 8.70
N TYR A 262 21.37 8.17 7.47
CA TYR A 262 20.18 7.37 7.20
C TYR A 262 20.54 5.87 7.27
N MET A 263 19.80 5.11 8.08
CA MET A 263 20.07 3.69 8.34
C MET A 263 19.05 2.75 7.69
N GLY A 264 18.03 3.28 7.00
CA GLY A 264 17.00 2.50 6.34
C GLY A 264 15.58 2.91 6.75
N ARG A 265 14.57 2.29 6.12
CA ARG A 265 13.16 2.57 6.40
C ARG A 265 12.28 1.34 6.36
N CYS A 266 11.08 1.46 6.91
CA CYS A 266 9.95 0.58 6.65
C CYS A 266 8.76 1.43 6.16
N ILE A 267 8.02 0.92 5.18
CA ILE A 267 6.79 1.54 4.68
C ILE A 267 5.64 0.58 4.92
N LEU A 268 4.56 1.08 5.52
CA LEU A 268 3.39 0.29 5.88
C LEU A 268 2.12 0.99 5.46
N THR A 269 1.24 0.27 4.79
CA THR A 269 -0.16 0.71 4.70
C THR A 269 -0.84 0.49 6.06
N LEU A 270 -2.03 1.07 6.23
CA LEU A 270 -2.83 0.83 7.42
C LEU A 270 -3.79 -0.37 7.28
N THR A 271 -3.75 -1.10 6.15
CA THR A 271 -4.76 -2.12 5.81
C THR A 271 -4.88 -3.18 6.89
N ARG A 272 -3.76 -3.80 7.27
CA ARG A 272 -3.73 -4.90 8.26
C ARG A 272 -4.20 -4.46 9.63
N VAL A 273 -3.70 -3.32 10.13
CA VAL A 273 -4.09 -2.82 11.45
C VAL A 273 -5.55 -2.36 11.49
N ILE A 274 -6.10 -1.83 10.39
CA ILE A 274 -7.52 -1.48 10.28
C ILE A 274 -8.41 -2.73 10.33
N LEU A 275 -7.99 -3.82 9.65
CA LEU A 275 -8.71 -5.08 9.62
C LEU A 275 -8.64 -5.84 10.95
N GLU A 276 -7.45 -5.94 11.54
CA GLU A 276 -7.15 -6.80 12.67
C GLU A 276 -7.27 -6.07 14.02
N GLY A 277 -7.29 -4.73 14.01
CA GLY A 277 -7.32 -3.86 15.20
C GLY A 277 -5.97 -3.71 15.91
N GLU A 278 -5.11 -4.73 15.86
CA GLU A 278 -3.72 -4.69 16.32
C GLU A 278 -2.83 -5.47 15.34
N TYR A 279 -1.68 -4.90 14.99
CA TYR A 279 -0.73 -5.52 14.07
C TYR A 279 0.69 -5.42 14.64
N LYS A 280 1.37 -6.56 14.79
CA LYS A 280 2.74 -6.65 15.30
C LYS A 280 3.64 -7.30 14.26
N ASP A 281 4.80 -6.70 14.02
CA ASP A 281 5.73 -7.25 13.05
C ASP A 281 7.18 -6.86 13.33
N CYS A 282 8.09 -7.64 12.73
CA CYS A 282 9.54 -7.45 12.71
C CYS A 282 9.97 -7.20 11.26
N LEU A 283 10.02 -5.93 10.87
CA LEU A 283 10.14 -5.51 9.48
C LEU A 283 11.61 -5.31 9.10
N PRO A 284 12.11 -5.88 8.01
CA PRO A 284 13.45 -5.57 7.52
C PRO A 284 13.54 -4.10 7.06
N LEU A 285 14.70 -3.47 7.28
CA LEU A 285 14.95 -2.12 6.80
C LEU A 285 15.24 -2.10 5.30
N GLU A 286 14.41 -1.39 4.55
CA GLU A 286 14.61 -1.11 3.14
C GLU A 286 15.71 -0.05 2.94
N GLY A 287 16.54 -0.23 1.91
CA GLY A 287 17.68 0.65 1.64
C GLY A 287 18.89 0.44 2.56
N ALA A 288 18.83 -0.58 3.43
CA ALA A 288 19.91 -0.94 4.36
C ALA A 288 20.53 -2.30 4.02
N LYS A 289 21.79 -2.51 4.43
CA LYS A 289 22.48 -3.81 4.28
C LYS A 289 22.01 -4.86 5.28
N SER A 290 21.50 -4.40 6.42
CA SER A 290 21.01 -5.20 7.54
C SER A 290 20.03 -4.34 8.33
N GLY A 291 19.42 -4.91 9.36
CA GLY A 291 18.53 -4.19 10.25
C GLY A 291 17.09 -4.67 10.15
N LYS A 292 16.45 -4.81 11.30
CA LYS A 292 15.00 -5.01 11.41
C LYS A 292 14.43 -4.07 12.45
N LEU A 293 13.17 -3.67 12.27
CA LEU A 293 12.42 -2.82 13.18
C LEU A 293 11.22 -3.58 13.73
N ASN A 294 11.16 -3.70 15.06
CA ASN A 294 10.03 -4.30 15.77
C ASN A 294 9.00 -3.24 16.12
N ILE A 295 7.75 -3.44 15.71
CA ILE A 295 6.67 -2.50 15.93
C ILE A 295 5.39 -3.16 16.43
N ASN A 296 4.54 -2.35 17.05
CA ASN A 296 3.15 -2.70 17.31
C ASN A 296 2.25 -1.53 16.89
N LEU A 297 1.27 -1.80 16.06
CA LEU A 297 0.26 -0.85 15.61
C LEU A 297 -1.07 -1.22 16.23
N LYS A 298 -1.84 -0.22 16.67
CA LYS A 298 -3.24 -0.40 17.09
C LYS A 298 -4.13 0.61 16.39
N TRP A 299 -5.28 0.16 15.95
CA TRP A 299 -6.28 0.99 15.30
C TRP A 299 -7.50 1.16 16.21
N MET A 300 -7.88 2.41 16.45
CA MET A 300 -9.12 2.75 17.14
C MET A 300 -10.02 3.53 16.17
N PRO A 301 -11.07 2.89 15.63
CA PRO A 301 -12.02 3.57 14.74
C PRO A 301 -12.65 4.78 15.43
N GLN A 302 -12.73 5.91 14.73
CA GLN A 302 -13.46 7.09 15.19
C GLN A 302 -14.73 7.26 14.36
N PRO A 303 -15.90 6.79 14.84
CA PRO A 303 -17.16 7.05 14.18
C PRO A 303 -17.50 8.55 14.29
N ILE A 304 -17.81 9.19 13.16
CA ILE A 304 -18.41 10.53 13.19
C ILE A 304 -19.89 10.36 13.52
N PHE A 305 -20.31 10.87 14.67
CA PHE A 305 -21.70 11.23 14.88
C PHE A 305 -21.87 12.64 14.31
N ARG A 306 -22.57 12.79 13.19
CA ARG A 306 -23.06 14.12 12.80
C ARG A 306 -24.17 14.47 13.78
N ASP A 307 -23.90 15.39 14.71
CA ASP A 307 -24.98 16.07 15.41
C ASP A 307 -25.84 16.80 14.37
N SER A 308 -27.15 16.60 14.50
CA SER A 308 -28.19 16.95 13.54
C SER A 308 -28.45 18.46 13.47
#